data_AF-A0A5N1JBC3-F1
#
_entry.id   AF-A0A5N1JBC3-F1
#
_cell.length_a   1.000
_cell.length_b   1.000
_cell.length_c   1.000
_cell.angle_alpha   90.00
_cell.angle_beta   90.00
_cell.angle_gamma   90.00
#
_symmetry.space_group_name_H-M   'P 1'
#
loop_
_entity.id
_entity.type
_entity.pdbx_description
1 polymer ?
#
loop_
_entity_poly.entity_id
_entity_poly.type
_entity_poly.pdbx_seq_one_letter_code
_entity_poly.pdbx_strand_id
1 'polypeptide(L)'
;MYFPSTNPLSSVHEDQGVWAPVDHQRVIAKLMMGLGVLFHREKTIHLEPLPETMLDEGKASLIPDLLLRDNETAQTPIIIEVCHTNGLQGDLHKVFQLIDQGFYGIREGFIYDYRTGQWFRYRKGDGGLTENSSFSEILQLDLNSFL
;
A
#
# COMPACT_ATOMS: atom_id res chain seq x y z
N MET A 1 -31.58 -22.95 43.38
CA MET A 1 -30.27 -22.52 42.82
C MET A 1 -30.50 -21.18 42.13
N TYR A 2 -29.75 -20.15 42.55
CA TYR A 2 -29.84 -18.80 41.98
C TYR A 2 -28.88 -18.76 40.79
N PHE A 3 -29.40 -18.56 39.58
CA PHE A 3 -28.54 -18.32 38.42
C PHE A 3 -28.28 -16.82 38.35
N PRO A 4 -27.01 -16.35 38.45
CA PRO A 4 -26.73 -14.95 38.23
C PRO A 4 -27.01 -14.64 36.77
N SER A 5 -27.83 -13.62 36.52
CA SER A 5 -28.01 -13.03 35.21
C SER A 5 -26.65 -12.51 34.74
N THR A 6 -26.11 -13.14 33.69
CA THR A 6 -24.94 -12.64 32.98
C THR A 6 -25.32 -11.30 32.36
N ASN A 7 -24.91 -10.21 33.02
CA ASN A 7 -24.78 -8.93 32.34
C ASN A 7 -23.87 -9.18 31.12
N PRO A 8 -24.29 -8.87 29.89
CA PRO A 8 -23.34 -8.78 28.81
C PRO A 8 -22.47 -7.57 29.13
N LEU A 9 -21.32 -7.84 29.75
CA LEU A 9 -20.20 -6.91 29.79
C LEU A 9 -19.91 -6.56 28.34
N SER A 10 -20.35 -5.36 27.97
CA SER A 10 -19.86 -4.50 26.92
C SER A 10 -18.52 -4.99 26.35
N SER A 11 -18.59 -5.72 25.24
CA SER A 11 -17.48 -6.04 24.35
C SER A 11 -17.12 -4.79 23.52
N VAL A 12 -16.82 -3.70 24.23
CA VAL A 12 -16.64 -2.37 23.68
C VAL A 12 -15.14 -2.07 23.73
N HIS A 13 -14.48 -2.24 22.58
CA HIS A 13 -13.18 -1.67 22.23
C HIS A 13 -11.87 -2.28 22.79
N GLU A 14 -11.74 -3.60 22.94
CA GLU A 14 -10.42 -4.17 23.33
C GLU A 14 -9.57 -4.80 22.20
N ASP A 15 -10.12 -5.13 21.02
CA ASP A 15 -9.40 -6.01 20.07
C ASP A 15 -8.84 -5.38 18.78
N GLN A 16 -9.07 -4.09 18.52
CA GLN A 16 -8.81 -3.53 17.18
C GLN A 16 -7.40 -3.02 16.91
N GLY A 17 -6.58 -2.78 17.96
CA GLY A 17 -5.21 -2.29 17.82
C GLY A 17 -4.13 -3.38 17.84
N VAL A 18 -4.42 -4.53 18.45
CA VAL A 18 -3.44 -5.63 18.65
C VAL A 18 -3.09 -6.29 17.32
N TRP A 19 -4.05 -6.40 16.41
CA TRP A 19 -3.89 -7.07 15.12
C TRP A 19 -3.47 -6.15 13.97
N ALA A 20 -3.34 -4.84 14.22
CA ALA A 20 -3.00 -3.86 13.19
C ALA A 20 -1.72 -4.22 12.40
N PRO A 21 -0.61 -4.70 13.02
CA PRO A 21 0.56 -5.15 12.27
C PRO A 21 0.27 -6.36 11.37
N VAL A 22 -0.57 -7.29 11.83
CA VAL A 22 -0.92 -8.50 11.07
C VAL A 22 -1.83 -8.17 9.90
N ASP A 23 -2.81 -7.29 10.09
CA ASP A 23 -3.72 -6.87 9.03
C ASP A 23 -2.98 -6.09 7.93
N HIS A 24 -2.08 -5.19 8.33
CA HIS A 24 -1.16 -4.48 7.43
C HIS A 24 -0.35 -5.46 6.56
N GLN A 25 0.36 -6.38 7.20
CA GLN A 25 1.20 -7.37 6.51
C GLN A 25 0.39 -8.35 5.66
N ARG A 26 -0.86 -8.65 6.04
CA ARG A 26 -1.76 -9.48 5.23
C ARG A 26 -2.11 -8.81 3.90
N VAL A 27 -2.33 -7.50 3.89
CA VAL A 27 -2.59 -6.75 2.65
C VAL A 27 -1.36 -6.76 1.75
N ILE A 28 -0.16 -6.48 2.30
CA ILE A 28 1.09 -6.55 1.55
C ILE A 28 1.26 -7.93 0.91
N ALA A 29 1.05 -9.01 1.69
CA ALA A 29 1.17 -10.37 1.19
C ALA A 29 0.19 -10.69 0.04
N LYS A 30 -1.06 -10.21 0.11
CA LYS A 30 -2.05 -10.38 -0.97
C LYS A 30 -1.63 -9.66 -2.26
N LEU A 31 -1.22 -8.39 -2.14
CA LEU A 31 -0.73 -7.60 -3.28
C LEU A 31 0.51 -8.26 -3.91
N MET A 32 1.48 -8.66 -3.08
CA MET A 32 2.68 -9.38 -3.52
C MET A 32 2.35 -10.67 -4.26
N MET A 33 1.41 -11.47 -3.74
CA MET A 33 1.01 -12.70 -4.39
C MET A 33 0.36 -12.44 -5.75
N GLY A 34 -0.58 -11.50 -5.82
CA GLY A 34 -1.28 -11.14 -7.05
C GLY A 34 -0.33 -10.60 -8.12
N LEU A 35 0.41 -9.54 -7.80
CA LEU A 35 1.38 -8.92 -8.70
C LEU A 35 2.53 -9.89 -9.05
N GLY A 36 2.99 -10.69 -8.09
CA GLY A 36 4.04 -11.68 -8.28
C GLY A 36 3.65 -12.78 -9.25
N VAL A 37 2.39 -13.21 -9.26
CA VAL A 37 1.87 -14.14 -10.28
C VAL A 37 1.93 -13.49 -11.67
N LEU A 38 1.45 -12.24 -11.81
CA LEU A 38 1.50 -11.53 -13.08
C LEU A 38 2.93 -11.36 -13.60
N PHE A 39 3.89 -11.03 -12.74
CA PHE A 39 5.28 -10.79 -13.13
C PHE A 39 6.09 -12.08 -13.33
N HIS A 40 6.11 -13.00 -12.36
CA HIS A 40 7.00 -14.17 -12.40
C HIS A 40 6.45 -15.31 -13.25
N ARG A 41 5.13 -15.53 -13.23
CA ARG A 41 4.49 -16.68 -13.86
C ARG A 41 3.84 -16.34 -15.20
N GLU A 42 2.98 -15.33 -15.21
CA GLU A 42 2.17 -15.03 -16.39
C GLU A 42 2.89 -14.11 -17.39
N LYS A 43 3.89 -13.36 -16.94
CA LYS A 43 4.66 -12.40 -17.74
C LYS A 43 3.77 -11.35 -18.41
N THR A 44 2.68 -10.98 -17.75
CA THR A 44 1.69 -10.00 -18.23
C THR A 44 2.01 -8.58 -17.79
N ILE A 45 2.86 -8.41 -16.78
CA ILE A 45 3.44 -7.12 -16.37
C ILE A 45 4.98 -7.20 -16.39
N HIS A 46 5.62 -6.06 -16.62
CA HIS A 46 7.10 -5.94 -16.70
C HIS A 46 7.74 -5.43 -15.41
N LEU A 47 6.92 -4.93 -14.47
CA LEU A 47 7.41 -4.37 -13.22
C LEU A 47 7.43 -5.45 -12.14
N GLU A 48 8.59 -5.64 -11.50
CA GLU A 48 8.78 -6.60 -10.42
C GLU A 48 8.25 -6.02 -9.10
N PRO A 49 7.30 -6.68 -8.43
CA PRO A 49 6.86 -6.26 -7.11
C PRO A 49 7.89 -6.65 -6.05
N LEU A 50 8.33 -5.69 -5.24
CA LEU A 50 9.27 -5.89 -4.14
C LEU A 50 8.69 -5.30 -2.84
N PRO A 51 8.58 -6.09 -1.77
CA PRO A 51 8.03 -5.62 -0.50
C PRO A 51 9.11 -4.90 0.31
N GLU A 52 8.73 -3.84 1.01
CA GLU A 52 9.54 -3.14 2.04
C GLU A 52 11.00 -2.90 1.62
N THR A 53 11.21 -2.52 0.36
CA THR A 53 12.53 -2.44 -0.26
C THR A 53 12.99 -0.99 -0.38
N MET A 54 14.28 -0.74 -0.09
CA MET A 54 14.88 0.59 -0.24
C MET A 54 14.90 1.04 -1.71
N LEU A 55 14.62 2.33 -1.94
CA LEU A 55 14.66 2.92 -3.30
C LEU A 55 16.09 3.23 -3.77
N ASP A 56 17.02 3.40 -2.84
CA ASP A 56 18.46 3.56 -3.09
C ASP A 56 19.30 3.04 -1.91
N GLU A 57 20.63 3.09 -2.06
CA GLU A 57 21.59 2.67 -1.02
C GLU A 57 21.80 3.74 0.09
N GLY A 58 21.07 4.85 0.03
CA GLY A 58 21.20 5.96 0.97
C GLY A 58 20.60 5.64 2.34
N LYS A 59 21.32 5.93 3.43
CA LYS A 59 20.85 5.70 4.83
C LYS A 59 19.57 6.46 5.22
N ALA A 60 19.04 7.33 4.37
CA ALA A 60 17.86 8.17 4.64
C ALA A 60 16.70 7.93 3.64
N SER A 61 16.77 6.88 2.81
CA SER A 61 15.71 6.56 1.86
C SER A 61 14.41 6.22 2.57
N LEU A 62 13.30 6.85 2.17
CA LEU A 62 11.97 6.42 2.59
C LEU A 62 11.67 5.06 1.94
N ILE A 63 11.22 4.10 2.72
CA ILE A 63 10.94 2.72 2.26
C ILE A 63 9.44 2.57 2.10
N PRO A 64 8.90 2.43 0.87
CA PRO A 64 7.50 2.11 0.68
C PRO A 64 7.19 0.67 1.11
N ASP A 65 5.94 0.41 1.51
CA ASP A 65 5.50 -0.95 1.86
C ASP A 65 5.60 -1.91 0.67
N LEU A 66 5.32 -1.41 -0.53
CA LEU A 66 5.53 -2.11 -1.79
C LEU A 66 6.05 -1.17 -2.86
N LEU A 67 6.97 -1.66 -3.69
CA LEU A 67 7.40 -0.98 -4.91
C LEU A 67 7.34 -1.91 -6.12
N LEU A 68 7.18 -1.32 -7.30
CA LEU A 68 7.18 -2.02 -8.58
C LEU A 68 8.37 -1.50 -9.39
N ARG A 69 9.38 -2.34 -9.54
CA ARG A 69 10.67 -1.99 -10.15
C ARG A 69 10.70 -2.40 -11.62
N ASP A 70 11.12 -1.48 -12.46
CA ASP A 70 11.54 -1.78 -13.83
C ASP A 70 13.03 -2.18 -13.81
N ASN A 71 13.29 -3.45 -14.09
CA ASN A 71 14.64 -4.01 -14.06
C ASN A 71 15.48 -3.63 -15.30
N GLU A 72 14.85 -3.20 -16.39
CA GLU A 72 15.57 -2.76 -17.59
C GLU A 72 16.10 -1.34 -17.43
N THR A 73 15.29 -0.45 -16.85
CA THR A 73 15.62 0.97 -16.68
C THR A 73 16.15 1.31 -15.28
N ALA A 74 16.13 0.34 -14.35
CA ALA A 74 16.48 0.52 -12.94
C ALA A 74 15.63 1.57 -12.20
N GLN A 75 14.43 1.87 -12.72
CA GLN A 75 13.48 2.83 -12.13
C GLN A 75 12.40 2.13 -11.29
N THR A 76 11.69 2.91 -10.48
CA THR A 76 10.55 2.43 -9.69
C THR A 76 9.30 3.23 -10.07
N PRO A 77 8.55 2.84 -11.12
CA PRO A 77 7.44 3.65 -11.59
C PRO A 77 6.24 3.73 -10.65
N ILE A 78 6.04 2.74 -9.77
CA ILE A 78 4.88 2.65 -8.87
C ILE A 78 5.33 2.30 -7.45
N ILE A 79 4.73 2.94 -6.46
CA ILE A 79 4.81 2.58 -5.04
C ILE A 79 3.42 2.43 -4.44
N ILE A 80 3.30 1.63 -3.38
CA ILE A 80 2.06 1.44 -2.61
C ILE A 80 2.40 1.51 -1.11
N GLU A 81 1.60 2.28 -0.38
CA GLU A 81 1.57 2.29 1.08
C GLU A 81 0.28 1.63 1.57
N VAL A 82 0.40 0.82 2.62
CA VAL A 82 -0.73 0.22 3.32
C VAL A 82 -0.80 0.90 4.68
N CYS A 83 -1.92 1.53 4.98
CA CYS A 83 -2.03 2.36 6.19
C CYS A 83 -3.22 1.99 7.05
N HIS A 84 -3.08 2.21 8.36
CA HIS A 84 -4.24 2.39 9.22
C HIS A 84 -4.85 3.78 8.95
N THR A 85 -6.15 4.00 9.17
CA THR A 85 -6.80 5.32 8.98
C THR A 85 -6.05 6.47 9.65
N ASN A 86 -5.48 6.25 10.84
CA ASN A 86 -4.69 7.24 11.57
C ASN A 86 -3.33 7.58 10.92
N GLY A 87 -2.79 6.68 10.09
CA GLY A 87 -1.52 6.84 9.37
C GLY A 87 -1.69 7.51 8.00
N LEU A 88 -2.92 7.57 7.46
CA LEU A 88 -3.22 8.03 6.10
C LEU A 88 -2.56 9.36 5.73
N GLN A 89 -2.60 10.37 6.61
CA GLN A 89 -1.99 11.67 6.33
C GLN A 89 -0.46 11.62 6.24
N GLY A 90 0.17 10.76 7.04
CA GLY A 90 1.62 10.53 7.00
C GLY A 90 2.02 9.83 5.70
N ASP A 91 1.28 8.81 5.30
CA ASP A 91 1.56 8.05 4.08
C ASP A 91 1.27 8.85 2.81
N LEU A 92 0.23 9.70 2.81
CA LEU A 92 0.02 10.68 1.75
C LEU A 92 1.22 11.62 1.60
N HIS A 93 1.71 12.18 2.71
CA HIS A 93 2.88 13.05 2.68
C HIS A 93 4.13 12.34 2.17
N LYS A 94 4.37 11.09 2.62
CA LYS A 94 5.45 10.23 2.16
C LYS A 94 5.38 9.97 0.66
N VAL A 95 4.20 9.61 0.14
CA VAL A 95 3.99 9.37 -1.29
C VAL A 95 4.24 10.64 -2.12
N PHE A 96 3.74 11.80 -1.70
CA PHE A 96 4.02 13.06 -2.38
C PHE A 96 5.50 13.39 -2.39
N GLN A 97 6.19 13.23 -1.26
CA GLN A 97 7.63 13.44 -1.16
C GLN A 97 8.40 12.52 -2.12
N LEU A 98 8.06 11.23 -2.14
CA LEU A 98 8.72 10.25 -3.00
C LEU A 98 8.53 10.54 -4.50
N ILE A 99 7.33 10.98 -4.91
CA ILE A 99 6.99 11.22 -6.32
C ILE A 99 7.54 12.55 -6.84
N ASP A 100 7.33 13.62 -6.08
CA ASP A 100 7.62 14.98 -6.55
C ASP A 100 9.05 15.42 -6.24
N GLN A 101 9.63 14.93 -5.14
CA GLN A 101 10.98 15.30 -4.71
C GLN A 101 12.01 14.21 -4.99
N GLY A 102 11.57 12.97 -5.21
CA GLY A 102 12.44 11.84 -5.51
C GLY A 102 12.93 11.80 -6.97
N PHE A 103 14.12 11.23 -7.16
CA PHE A 103 14.71 10.98 -8.48
C PHE A 103 14.50 9.52 -8.97
N TYR A 104 13.60 8.77 -8.32
CA TYR A 104 13.45 7.32 -8.52
C TYR A 104 12.57 6.92 -9.72
N GLY A 105 12.09 7.90 -10.50
CA GLY A 105 11.22 7.65 -11.65
C GLY A 105 9.78 7.26 -11.29
N ILE A 106 9.36 7.49 -10.04
CA ILE A 106 7.99 7.19 -9.59
C ILE A 106 7.00 8.11 -10.31
N ARG A 107 5.94 7.51 -10.83
CA ARG A 107 4.89 8.16 -11.62
C ARG A 107 3.51 7.98 -11.00
N GLU A 108 3.25 6.85 -10.35
CA GLU A 108 2.03 6.59 -9.59
C GLU A 108 2.36 6.17 -8.16
N GLY A 109 1.58 6.67 -7.21
CA GLY A 109 1.65 6.27 -5.81
C GLY A 109 0.27 5.95 -5.31
N PHE A 110 0.15 4.84 -4.59
CA PHE A 110 -1.11 4.39 -4.04
C PHE A 110 -1.05 4.31 -2.52
N ILE A 111 -2.16 4.63 -1.87
CA ILE A 111 -2.35 4.44 -0.44
C ILE A 111 -3.62 3.62 -0.25
N TYR A 112 -3.53 2.50 0.46
CA TYR A 112 -4.68 1.70 0.85
C TYR A 112 -4.91 1.77 2.36
N ASP A 113 -6.05 2.32 2.77
CA ASP A 113 -6.48 2.26 4.16
C ASP A 113 -7.18 0.92 4.42
N TYR A 114 -6.48 -0.01 5.06
CA TYR A 114 -7.00 -1.36 5.31
C TYR A 114 -8.14 -1.41 6.34
N ARG A 115 -8.41 -0.32 7.05
CA ARG A 115 -9.55 -0.23 7.98
C ARG A 115 -10.82 0.19 7.28
N THR A 116 -10.72 1.06 6.28
CA THR A 116 -11.88 1.59 5.54
C THR A 116 -12.07 0.91 4.18
N GLY A 117 -11.05 0.20 3.69
CA GLY A 117 -11.02 -0.39 2.35
C GLY A 117 -10.87 0.64 1.23
N GLN A 118 -10.48 1.88 1.55
CA GLN A 118 -10.37 2.96 0.58
C GLN A 118 -8.99 3.01 -0.06
N TRP A 119 -8.99 3.34 -1.34
CA TRP A 119 -7.77 3.60 -2.11
C TRP A 119 -7.65 5.08 -2.43
N PHE A 120 -6.42 5.56 -2.38
CA PHE A 120 -6.03 6.89 -2.84
C PHE A 120 -4.91 6.73 -3.84
N ARG A 121 -5.01 7.46 -4.94
CA ARG A 121 -4.00 7.52 -5.99
C ARG A 121 -3.47 8.93 -6.11
N TYR A 122 -2.15 9.03 -6.23
CA TYR A 122 -1.45 10.22 -6.63
C TYR A 122 -0.63 9.95 -7.88
N ARG A 123 -0.68 10.84 -8.87
CA ARG A 123 0.23 10.78 -10.02
C ARG A 123 1.14 11.99 -10.05
N LYS A 124 2.32 11.77 -10.59
CA LYS A 124 3.29 12.85 -10.81
C LYS A 124 2.67 13.94 -11.69
N GLY A 125 2.63 15.16 -11.17
CA GLY A 125 2.06 16.30 -11.89
C GLY A 125 0.59 16.58 -11.60
N ASP A 126 -0.09 15.79 -10.75
CA ASP A 126 -1.47 16.08 -10.31
C ASP A 126 -1.56 17.29 -9.34
N GLY A 127 -0.43 17.95 -9.04
CA GLY A 127 -0.39 19.18 -8.25
C GLY A 127 -0.75 18.98 -6.77
N GLY A 128 -0.47 17.80 -6.23
CA GLY A 128 -0.82 17.42 -4.85
C GLY A 128 -2.27 16.97 -4.65
N LEU A 129 -3.06 16.81 -5.71
CA LEU A 129 -4.42 16.30 -5.63
C LEU A 129 -4.43 14.77 -5.72
N THR A 130 -5.17 14.13 -4.81
CA THR A 130 -5.39 12.68 -4.85
C THR A 130 -6.77 12.34 -5.40
N GLU A 131 -6.84 11.20 -6.06
CA GLU A 131 -8.07 10.60 -6.56
C GLU A 131 -8.42 9.36 -5.74
N ASN A 132 -9.72 9.09 -5.53
CA ASN A 132 -10.16 7.84 -4.89
C ASN A 132 -10.19 6.73 -5.95
N SER A 133 -9.05 6.05 -6.15
CA SER A 133 -8.88 5.07 -7.20
C SER A 133 -7.79 4.06 -6.84
N SER A 134 -8.03 2.80 -7.17
CA SER A 134 -7.07 1.69 -7.14
C SER A 134 -6.51 1.33 -8.51
N PHE A 135 -6.95 2.02 -9.56
CA PHE A 135 -6.58 1.71 -10.94
C PHE A 135 -5.21 2.32 -11.30
N SER A 136 -4.28 1.46 -11.70
CA SER A 136 -2.98 1.85 -12.26
C SER A 136 -3.08 1.98 -13.78
N GLU A 137 -2.77 3.16 -14.29
CA GLU A 137 -2.68 3.39 -15.74
C GLU A 137 -1.39 2.79 -16.31
N ILE A 138 -0.32 2.70 -15.51
CA ILE A 138 0.92 2.06 -15.94
C ILE A 138 0.75 0.54 -16.10
N LEU A 139 0.03 -0.11 -15.18
CA LEU A 139 -0.24 -1.56 -15.26
C LEU A 139 -1.48 -1.91 -16.09
N GLN A 140 -2.35 -0.93 -16.37
CA GLN A 140 -3.68 -1.15 -16.95
C GLN A 140 -4.50 -2.16 -16.13
N LEU A 141 -4.47 -2.01 -14.80
CA LEU A 141 -5.00 -2.98 -13.85
C LEU A 141 -5.58 -2.29 -12.61
N ASP A 142 -6.65 -2.87 -12.07
CA ASP A 142 -7.19 -2.51 -10.76
C ASP A 142 -6.46 -3.27 -9.64
N LEU A 143 -5.69 -2.56 -8.81
CA LEU A 143 -4.96 -3.13 -7.67
C LEU A 143 -5.89 -3.72 -6.60
N ASN A 144 -7.12 -3.22 -6.50
CA ASN A 144 -8.09 -3.72 -5.54
C ASN A 144 -8.58 -5.14 -5.89
N SER A 145 -8.37 -5.61 -7.12
CA SER A 145 -8.72 -6.97 -7.54
C SER A 145 -7.97 -8.08 -6.79
N PHE A 146 -6.90 -7.73 -6.07
CA PHE A 146 -6.10 -8.66 -5.26
C PHE A 146 -6.49 -8.72 -3.77
N LEU A 147 -7.38 -7.84 -3.30
CA LEU A 147 -7.67 -7.66 -1.87
C LEU A 147 -8.96 -8.32 -1.40
#